data_AF-A0AAV4UHK9-F1
#
_entry.id   AF-A0AAV4UHK9-F1
#
_cell.length_a   1.000
_cell.length_b   1.000
_cell.length_c   1.000
_cell.angle_alpha   90.00
_cell.angle_beta   90.00
_cell.angle_gamma   90.00
#
_symmetry.space_group_name_H-M   'P 1'
#
loop_
_entity.id
_entity.type
_entity.pdbx_description
1 polymer ?
#
loop_
_entity_poly.entity_id
_entity_poly.type
_entity_poly.pdbx_seq_one_letter_code
_entity_poly.pdbx_strand_id
1 'polypeptide(L)'
;MGWSSGDKEETIMDVGCGPGRLTRQFILPCFPNLKEIFAIDAVPEMIELAKKLHPHPKVEYIVANFEESSLFNQWKGNLISSFLSNALIV
;
A
#
# COMPACT_ATOMS: atom_id res chain seq x y z
N MET A 1 14.86 -1.88 -4.15
CA MET A 1 14.52 -2.57 -5.41
C MET A 1 13.23 -1.94 -5.90
N GLY A 2 13.29 -1.10 -6.95
CA GLY A 2 12.12 -0.72 -7.74
C GLY A 2 11.96 -1.74 -8.87
N TRP A 3 10.73 -2.09 -9.23
CA TRP A 3 10.45 -3.14 -10.23
C TRP A 3 10.21 -2.57 -11.63
N SER A 4 10.26 -1.24 -11.81
CA SER A 4 10.20 -0.62 -13.13
C SER A 4 11.57 -0.17 -13.65
N SER A 5 11.79 -0.32 -14.95
CA SER A 5 12.96 0.24 -15.65
C SER A 5 12.93 1.76 -15.51
N GLY A 6 14.01 2.30 -14.92
CA GLY A 6 14.10 3.67 -14.40
C GLY A 6 13.58 4.74 -15.37
N ASP A 7 12.54 5.44 -14.88
CA ASP A 7 12.04 6.79 -15.22
C ASP A 7 10.52 6.88 -15.00
N LYS A 8 9.83 5.75 -14.86
CA LYS A 8 8.41 5.74 -14.54
C LYS A 8 8.16 5.89 -13.04
N GLU A 9 7.25 6.80 -12.73
CA GLU A 9 6.63 6.90 -11.42
C GLU A 9 5.89 5.59 -11.09
N GLU A 10 6.12 5.06 -9.89
CA GLU A 10 5.53 3.81 -9.41
C GLU A 10 4.38 4.08 -8.44
N THR A 11 3.26 3.37 -8.62
CA THR A 11 2.14 3.35 -7.68
C THR A 11 2.09 1.98 -7.02
N ILE A 12 2.17 1.94 -5.70
CA ILE A 12 2.27 0.71 -4.93
C ILE A 12 0.95 0.44 -4.22
N MET A 13 0.57 -0.84 -4.12
CA MET A 13 -0.53 -1.29 -3.28
C MET A 13 -0.02 -2.23 -2.19
N ASP A 14 -0.18 -1.82 -0.94
CA ASP A 14 0.18 -2.57 0.27
C ASP A 14 -1.09 -3.12 0.92
N VAL A 15 -1.29 -4.43 0.83
CA VAL A 15 -2.52 -5.10 1.28
C VAL A 15 -2.29 -5.77 2.62
N GLY A 16 -3.18 -5.47 3.57
CA GLY A 16 -3.00 -5.85 4.98
C GLY A 16 -1.93 -5.00 5.64
N CYS A 17 -1.98 -3.68 5.43
CA CYS A 17 -0.92 -2.78 5.91
C CYS A 17 -0.87 -2.64 7.44
N GLY A 18 -1.91 -3.10 8.15
CA GLY A 18 -2.03 -3.01 9.60
C GLY A 18 -1.89 -1.56 10.07
N PRO A 19 -1.15 -1.29 11.15
CA PRO A 19 -0.90 0.07 11.62
C PRO A 19 0.11 0.85 10.76
N GLY A 20 0.51 0.34 9.58
CA GLY A 20 1.34 1.07 8.60
C GLY A 20 2.85 1.06 8.85
N ARG A 21 3.34 0.30 9.84
CA ARG A 21 4.77 0.28 10.21
C ARG A 21 5.65 -0.24 9.08
N LEU A 22 5.27 -1.36 8.48
CA LEU A 22 6.05 -1.98 7.39
C LEU A 22 6.02 -1.11 6.13
N THR A 23 4.85 -0.52 5.82
CA THR A 23 4.69 0.47 4.76
C THR A 23 5.71 1.59 4.91
N ARG A 24 5.84 2.16 6.12
CA ARG A 24 6.74 3.28 6.40
C ARG A 24 8.22 2.88 6.43
N GLN A 25 8.56 1.74 7.05
CA GLN A 25 9.96 1.36 7.31
C GLN A 25 10.63 0.64 6.14
N PHE A 26 9.86 -0.07 5.32
CA PHE A 26 10.42 -0.96 4.29
C PHE A 26 9.92 -0.66 2.90
N ILE A 27 8.61 -0.47 2.71
CA ILE A 27 8.04 -0.24 1.38
C ILE A 27 8.48 1.14 0.89
N LEU A 28 8.15 2.20 1.62
CA LEU A 28 8.40 3.59 1.20
C LEU A 28 9.87 3.88 0.82
N PRO A 29 10.90 3.41 1.57
CA PRO A 29 12.30 3.62 1.18
C PRO A 29 12.76 2.81 -0.04
N CYS A 30 12.06 1.72 -0.40
CA CYS A 30 12.48 0.85 -1.51
C CYS A 30 12.14 1.41 -2.89
N PHE A 31 11.24 2.40 -2.96
CA PHE A 31 10.68 2.97 -4.18
C PHE A 31 11.11 4.44 -4.34
N PRO A 32 12.29 4.72 -4.94
CA PRO A 32 12.80 6.08 -5.07
C PRO A 32 11.95 6.97 -5.99
N ASN A 33 11.28 6.39 -6.99
CA ASN A 33 10.37 7.08 -7.92
C ASN A 33 8.90 6.85 -7.56
N LEU A 34 8.58 6.81 -6.27
CA LEU A 34 7.22 6.58 -5.79
C LEU A 34 6.32 7.78 -6.09
N LYS A 35 5.21 7.52 -6.78
CA LYS A 35 4.07 8.44 -6.91
C LYS A 35 3.20 8.40 -5.67
N GLU A 36 2.69 7.22 -5.34
CA GLU A 36 1.70 7.02 -4.28
C GLU A 36 1.68 5.56 -3.80
N ILE A 37 1.40 5.36 -2.51
CA ILE A 37 1.10 4.05 -1.93
C ILE A 37 -0.35 4.06 -1.48
N PHE A 38 -1.13 3.08 -1.96
CA PHE A 38 -2.42 2.72 -1.39
C PHE A 38 -2.19 1.64 -0.34
N ALA A 39 -2.21 2.03 0.93
CA ALA A 39 -2.02 1.15 2.08
C ALA A 39 -3.39 0.78 2.65
N ILE A 40 -3.75 -0.49 2.50
CA ILE A 40 -5.12 -0.94 2.66
C ILE A 40 -5.19 -2.02 3.74
N ASP A 41 -6.20 -1.93 4.59
CA ASP A 41 -6.49 -2.93 5.61
C ASP A 41 -8.00 -3.11 5.75
N ALA A 42 -8.44 -4.32 6.11
CA ALA A 42 -9.86 -4.61 6.32
C ALA A 42 -10.37 -4.10 7.68
N VAL A 43 -9.46 -3.86 8.64
CA VAL A 43 -9.80 -3.43 10.00
C VAL A 43 -9.73 -1.91 10.11
N PRO A 44 -10.86 -1.18 10.33
CA PRO A 44 -10.87 0.28 10.40
C PRO A 44 -9.91 0.87 11.44
N GLU A 45 -9.81 0.23 12.62
CA GLU A 45 -8.92 0.65 13.70
C GLU A 45 -7.45 0.65 13.27
N MET A 46 -7.04 -0.29 12.41
CA MET A 46 -5.67 -0.34 11.88
C MET A 46 -5.38 0.88 11.01
N ILE A 47 -6.33 1.28 10.16
CA ILE A 47 -6.22 2.47 9.32
C ILE A 47 -6.20 3.76 10.14
N GLU A 48 -7.01 3.85 11.21
CA GLU A 48 -6.96 4.99 12.14
C GLU A 48 -5.59 5.10 12.82
N LEU A 49 -5.06 3.99 13.33
CA LEU A 49 -3.73 3.92 13.92
C LEU A 49 -2.66 4.29 12.90
N ALA A 50 -2.73 3.79 11.67
CA ALA A 50 -1.77 4.08 10.63
C ALA A 50 -1.72 5.56 10.26
N LYS A 51 -2.88 6.20 10.07
CA LYS A 51 -2.99 7.65 9.83
C LYS A 51 -2.39 8.47 10.97
N LYS A 52 -2.59 8.04 12.21
CA LYS A 52 -2.08 8.73 13.41
C LYS A 52 -0.57 8.55 13.60
N LEU A 53 -0.07 7.33 13.45
CA LEU A 53 1.30 6.96 13.77
C LEU A 53 2.28 7.23 12.62
N HIS A 54 1.83 7.10 11.37
CA HIS A 54 2.70 7.13 10.20
C HIS A 54 2.15 8.02 9.05
N PRO A 55 1.70 9.26 9.31
CA PRO A 55 1.23 10.14 8.24
C PRO A 55 2.35 10.40 7.23
N HIS A 56 1.99 10.38 5.94
CA HIS A 56 2.90 10.68 4.85
C HIS A 56 2.12 11.18 3.62
N PRO A 57 2.57 12.25 2.93
CA PRO A 57 1.84 12.85 1.82
C PRO A 57 1.68 11.94 0.58
N LYS A 58 2.47 10.88 0.49
CA LYS A 58 2.42 9.88 -0.60
C LYS A 58 1.81 8.55 -0.18
N VAL A 59 1.21 8.46 1.00
CA VAL A 59 0.57 7.24 1.49
C VAL A 59 -0.88 7.53 1.80
N GLU A 60 -1.78 6.90 1.05
CA GLU A 60 -3.20 6.92 1.31
C GLU A 60 -3.60 5.65 2.07
N TYR A 61 -4.15 5.83 3.27
CA TYR A 61 -4.62 4.74 4.11
C TYR A 61 -6.12 4.53 3.93
N ILE A 62 -6.52 3.36 3.44
CA ILE A 62 -7.89 3.06 3.01
C ILE A 62 -8.39 1.81 3.73
N VAL A 63 -9.63 1.85 4.24
CA VAL A 63 -10.31 0.66 4.73
C VAL A 63 -10.93 -0.07 3.54
N ALA A 64 -10.48 -1.29 3.24
CA ALA A 64 -11.14 -2.13 2.25
C ALA A 64 -10.89 -3.63 2.52
N ASN A 65 -11.87 -4.46 2.15
CA ASN A 65 -11.77 -5.91 2.22
C ASN A 65 -11.44 -6.50 0.83
N PHE A 66 -10.31 -7.21 0.70
CA PHE A 66 -9.87 -7.80 -0.57
C PHE A 66 -10.50 -9.15 -0.90
N GLU A 67 -11.32 -9.70 0.00
CA GLU A 67 -12.12 -10.89 -0.31
C GLU A 67 -13.20 -10.60 -1.38
N GLU A 68 -13.48 -9.33 -1.65
CA GLU A 68 -14.42 -8.91 -2.68
C GLU A 68 -13.72 -8.75 -4.04
N SER A 69 -13.95 -9.72 -4.94
CA SER A 69 -13.34 -9.78 -6.29
C SER A 69 -13.57 -8.53 -7.16
N SER A 70 -14.55 -7.69 -6.83
CA SER A 70 -14.88 -6.43 -7.52
C SER A 70 -13.80 -5.37 -7.35
N LEU A 71 -13.21 -5.24 -6.16
CA LEU A 71 -12.12 -4.30 -5.89
C LEU A 71 -10.88 -4.69 -6.69
N PHE A 72 -10.48 -5.96 -6.68
CA PHE A 72 -9.32 -6.42 -7.43
C PHE A 72 -9.40 -6.09 -8.94
N ASN A 73 -10.60 -6.14 -9.52
CA ASN A 73 -10.83 -5.78 -10.92
C ASN A 73 -10.79 -4.26 -11.18
N GLN A 74 -11.27 -3.44 -10.24
CA GLN A 74 -11.17 -1.98 -10.34
C GLN A 74 -9.71 -1.51 -10.33
N TRP A 75 -8.88 -2.12 -9.47
CA TRP A 75 -7.50 -1.70 -9.28
C TRP A 75 -6.52 -2.34 -10.27
N LYS A 76 -6.86 -3.49 -10.87
CA LYS A 76 -6.08 -4.13 -11.96
C LYS A 76 -5.83 -3.23 -13.17
N GLY A 77 -6.74 -2.31 -13.47
CA GLY A 77 -6.58 -1.37 -14.58
C GLY A 77 -5.54 -0.26 -14.32
N ASN A 78 -5.21 0.00 -13.05
CA ASN A 78 -4.35 1.10 -12.62
C ASN A 78 -3.03 0.64 -11.97
N LEU A 79 -2.85 -0.66 -11.76
CA LEU A 79 -1.67 -1.24 -11.13
C LEU A 79 -0.51 -1.31 -12.13
N ILE A 80 0.37 -0.31 -12.09
CA ILE A 80 1.73 -0.43 -12.61
C ILE A 80 2.64 -0.66 -11.41
N SER A 81 3.17 -1.89 -11.36
CA SER A 81 4.19 -2.41 -10.45
C SER A 81 3.77 -2.64 -9.00
N SER A 82 3.82 -3.92 -8.62
CA SER A 82 4.08 -4.40 -7.26
C SER A 82 2.89 -4.53 -6.30
N PHE A 83 2.46 -5.78 -6.10
CA PHE A 83 1.55 -6.19 -5.03
C PHE A 83 2.37 -6.80 -3.89
N LEU A 84 2.29 -6.21 -2.70
CA LEU A 84 2.87 -6.78 -1.47
C LEU A 84 1.72 -7.19 -0.56
N SER A 85 1.51 -8.49 -0.42
CA SER A 85 0.60 -9.04 0.60
C SER A 85 1.42 -9.33 1.85
N ASN A 86 1.19 -8.53 2.90
CA ASN A 86 1.74 -8.79 4.21
C ASN A 86 0.78 -9.68 5.01
N ALA A 87 0.54 -10.90 4.52
CA ALA A 87 -0.18 -11.92 5.28
C ALA A 87 0.74 -12.56 6.33
N LEU A 88 1.37 -11.78 7.22
CA LEU A 88 2.08 -12.34 8.38
C LEU A 88 2.34 -11.26 9.45
N ILE A 89 2.07 -11.65 10.70
CA ILE A 89 2.28 -10.97 11.99
C ILE A 89 1.04 -10.22 12.54
N VAL A 90 0.05 -11.01 12.93
CA VAL A 90 -0.56 -10.94 14.27
C VAL A 90 -0.38 -12.28 14.95
#